data_AF-A0A8X6WDZ2-F1
#
_entry.id   AF-A0A8X6WDZ2-F1
#
_cell.length_a   1.000
_cell.length_b   1.000
_cell.length_c   1.000
_cell.angle_alpha   90.00
_cell.angle_beta   90.00
_cell.angle_gamma   90.00
#
_symmetry.space_group_name_H-M   'P 1'
#
loop_
_entity.id
_entity.type
_entity.pdbx_description
1 polymer ?
#
loop_
_entity_poly.entity_id
_entity_poly.type
_entity_poly.pdbx_seq_one_letter_code
_entity_poly.pdbx_strand_id
1 'polypeptide(L)'
;MHVTQTINEKATEASYLVSYRIAQAGEAHTIAENLIKPGVLDITKCMLDEKSAKHVSTVPLSNDTVSRRIHDLASYVKQELVTRLQKARFVLQTDESTDVAGLAILLVIVRYPYENSFEEDMLMCSPLPTNTTGEEIFNKINSF
;
A
#
# COMPACT_ATOMS: atom_id res chain seq x y z
N MET A 1 16.47 -6.97 -25.41
CA MET A 1 17.62 -6.37 -24.69
C MET A 1 17.52 -6.77 -23.24
N HIS A 2 18.50 -7.51 -22.71
CA HIS A 2 18.62 -7.70 -21.27
C HIS A 2 19.19 -6.41 -20.68
N VAL A 3 18.36 -5.62 -20.01
CA VAL A 3 18.85 -4.46 -19.25
C VAL A 3 19.49 -5.01 -17.97
N THR A 4 20.81 -4.88 -17.85
CA THR A 4 21.52 -5.22 -16.62
C THR A 4 21.16 -4.16 -15.58
N GLN A 5 20.30 -4.52 -14.62
CA GLN A 5 19.96 -3.62 -13.51
C GLN A 5 21.20 -3.30 -12.68
N THR A 6 21.33 -2.02 -12.32
CA THR A 6 22.35 -1.55 -11.37
C THR A 6 22.07 -2.08 -9.97
N ILE A 7 23.10 -2.07 -9.11
CA ILE A 7 22.96 -2.46 -7.70
C ILE A 7 21.89 -1.61 -6.98
N ASN A 8 21.82 -0.31 -7.29
CA ASN A 8 20.86 0.61 -6.68
C ASN A 8 19.42 0.33 -7.12
N GLU A 9 19.21 -0.06 -8.37
CA GLU A 9 17.90 -0.48 -8.88
C GLU A 9 17.43 -1.74 -8.16
N LYS A 10 18.29 -2.76 -8.03
CA LYS A 10 17.97 -3.99 -7.30
C LYS A 10 17.69 -3.76 -5.82
N ALA A 11 18.47 -2.90 -5.17
CA ALA A 11 18.24 -2.54 -3.77
C ALA A 11 16.91 -1.79 -3.59
N THR A 12 16.56 -0.94 -4.55
CA THR A 12 15.27 -0.24 -4.56
C THR A 12 14.13 -1.22 -4.79
N GLU A 13 14.21 -2.10 -5.77
CA GLU A 13 13.22 -3.14 -6.03
C GLU A 13 13.00 -4.03 -4.80
N ALA A 14 14.08 -4.53 -4.19
CA ALA A 14 14.02 -5.34 -2.97
C ALA A 14 13.29 -4.64 -1.82
N SER A 15 13.53 -3.34 -1.62
CA SER A 15 12.83 -2.61 -0.57
C SER A 15 11.35 -2.35 -0.89
N TYR A 16 10.95 -2.18 -2.17
CA TYR A 16 9.53 -2.15 -2.53
C TYR A 16 8.86 -3.50 -2.28
N LEU A 17 9.53 -4.62 -2.59
CA LEU A 17 9.02 -5.96 -2.30
C LEU A 17 8.79 -6.18 -0.80
N VAL A 18 9.75 -5.78 0.05
CA VAL A 18 9.57 -5.86 1.51
C VAL A 18 8.42 -4.96 1.97
N SER A 19 8.35 -3.72 1.48
CA SER A 19 7.27 -2.77 1.82
C SER A 19 5.89 -3.30 1.43
N TYR A 20 5.77 -3.90 0.25
CA TYR A 20 4.56 -4.56 -0.22
C TYR A 20 4.13 -5.71 0.70
N ARG A 21 5.08 -6.57 1.12
CA ARG A 21 4.78 -7.69 2.03
C ARG A 21 4.29 -7.22 3.39
N ILE A 22 4.90 -6.17 3.94
CA ILE A 22 4.48 -5.56 5.21
C ILE A 22 3.05 -5.03 5.10
N ALA A 23 2.76 -4.25 4.04
CA ALA A 23 1.43 -3.72 3.80
C ALA A 23 0.39 -4.84 3.60
N GLN A 24 0.74 -5.87 2.83
CA GLN A 24 -0.13 -7.03 2.57
C GLN A 24 -0.45 -7.81 3.86
N ALA A 25 0.49 -7.88 4.79
CA ALA A 25 0.29 -8.53 6.09
C ALA A 25 -0.46 -7.64 7.11
N GLY A 26 -0.71 -6.37 6.80
CA GLY A 26 -1.31 -5.41 7.75
C GLY A 26 -0.37 -5.01 8.89
N GLU A 27 0.94 -5.20 8.72
CA GLU A 27 1.94 -4.94 9.75
C GLU A 27 2.38 -3.47 9.78
N ALA A 28 2.84 -3.01 10.94
CA ALA A 28 3.40 -1.67 11.07
C ALA A 28 4.69 -1.55 10.25
N HIS A 29 4.84 -0.46 9.48
CA HIS A 29 6.04 -0.20 8.66
C HIS A 29 7.36 -0.21 9.47
N THR A 30 7.27 0.00 10.79
CA THR A 30 8.40 -0.02 11.72
C THR A 30 9.06 -1.38 11.87
N ILE A 31 8.35 -2.48 11.55
CA ILE A 31 8.88 -3.84 11.61
C ILE A 31 10.07 -4.03 10.66
N ALA A 32 10.13 -3.25 9.58
CA ALA A 32 11.19 -3.34 8.59
C ALA A 32 12.56 -3.01 9.19
N GLU A 33 12.67 -1.88 9.89
CA GLU A 33 13.92 -1.41 10.48
C GLU A 33 14.25 -2.17 11.77
N ASN A 34 13.23 -2.43 12.60
CA ASN A 34 13.42 -3.01 13.93
C ASN A 34 13.67 -4.51 13.93
N LEU A 35 13.14 -5.24 12.94
CA LEU A 35 13.17 -6.71 12.94
C LEU A 35 13.64 -7.32 11.61
N ILE A 36 13.05 -6.93 10.48
CA ILE A 36 13.33 -7.57 9.19
C ILE A 36 14.77 -7.28 8.76
N LYS A 37 15.20 -6.02 8.80
CA LYS A 37 16.57 -5.63 8.40
C LYS A 37 17.64 -6.33 9.23
N PRO A 38 17.65 -6.28 10.58
CA PRO A 38 18.65 -7.01 11.36
C PRO A 38 18.57 -8.52 11.15
N GLY A 39 17.36 -9.11 11.11
CA GLY A 39 17.20 -10.55 10.89
C GLY A 39 17.76 -11.03 9.55
N VAL A 40 17.50 -10.28 8.47
CA VAL A 40 18.07 -10.60 7.14
C VAL A 40 19.59 -10.45 7.14
N LEU A 41 20.14 -9.46 7.83
CA LEU A 41 21.60 -9.29 7.94
C LEU A 41 22.24 -10.45 8.70
N ASP A 42 21.67 -10.88 9.82
CA ASP A 42 22.20 -12.00 10.61
C ASP A 42 22.17 -13.31 9.84
N ILE A 43 21.06 -13.61 9.14
CA ILE A 43 20.95 -14.77 8.26
C ILE A 43 22.01 -14.72 7.16
N THR A 44 22.19 -13.56 6.51
CA THR A 44 23.14 -13.39 5.42
C THR A 44 24.58 -13.57 5.90
N LYS A 45 24.94 -13.03 7.07
CA LYS A 45 26.27 -13.21 7.67
C LYS A 45 26.54 -14.67 8.03
N CYS A 46 25.55 -15.35 8.60
CA CYS A 46 25.67 -16.73 9.06
C CYS A 46 25.75 -17.73 7.90
N MET A 47 24.88 -17.56 6.89
CA MET A 47 24.71 -18.54 5.81
C MET A 47 25.59 -18.25 4.58
N LEU A 48 26.00 -17.00 4.38
CA LEU A 48 26.81 -16.57 3.24
C LEU A 48 28.15 -16.03 3.72
N ASP A 49 28.28 -14.70 3.82
CA ASP A 49 29.49 -14.02 4.29
C ASP A 49 29.21 -12.55 4.65
N GLU A 50 30.18 -11.91 5.30
CA GLU A 50 30.11 -10.49 5.71
C GLU A 50 30.02 -9.54 4.49
N LYS A 51 30.56 -9.93 3.33
CA LYS A 51 30.55 -9.10 2.11
C LYS A 51 29.13 -9.03 1.52
N SER A 52 28.43 -10.14 1.49
CA SER A 52 27.04 -10.29 1.06
C SER A 52 26.11 -9.56 2.02
N ALA A 53 26.35 -9.67 3.33
CA ALA A 53 25.60 -8.91 4.33
C ALA A 53 25.76 -7.40 4.15
N LYS A 54 26.99 -6.91 3.90
CA LYS A 54 27.23 -5.50 3.55
C LYS A 54 26.48 -5.09 2.30
N HIS A 55 26.42 -5.95 1.29
CA HIS A 55 25.64 -5.68 0.08
C HIS A 55 24.13 -5.57 0.37
N VAL A 56 23.56 -6.51 1.12
CA VAL A 56 22.15 -6.49 1.52
C VAL A 56 21.82 -5.30 2.44
N SER A 57 22.78 -4.83 3.25
CA SER A 57 22.59 -3.66 4.13
C SER A 57 22.25 -2.37 3.37
N THR A 58 22.60 -2.31 2.07
CA THR A 58 22.29 -1.20 1.17
C THR A 58 20.81 -1.10 0.82
N VAL A 59 20.01 -2.16 1.06
CA VAL A 59 18.57 -2.13 0.86
C VAL A 59 17.93 -1.11 1.82
N PRO A 60 17.22 -0.08 1.31
CA PRO A 60 16.72 0.99 2.18
C PRO A 60 15.44 0.54 2.89
N LEU A 61 15.55 0.09 4.14
CA LEU A 61 14.42 -0.37 4.96
C LEU A 61 14.19 0.49 6.21
N SER A 62 14.59 1.76 6.19
CA SER A 62 14.25 2.66 7.29
C SER A 62 12.74 2.88 7.37
N ASN A 63 12.24 3.20 8.55
CA ASN A 63 10.82 3.44 8.81
C ASN A 63 10.23 4.45 7.81
N ASP A 64 10.90 5.59 7.60
CA ASP A 64 10.47 6.62 6.64
C ASP A 64 10.45 6.11 5.21
N THR A 65 11.39 5.25 4.84
CA THR A 65 11.50 4.74 3.48
C THR A 65 10.40 3.73 3.19
N VAL A 66 10.14 2.81 4.12
CA VAL A 66 9.09 1.81 3.97
C VAL A 66 7.72 2.47 4.00
N SER A 67 7.50 3.43 4.90
CA SER A 67 6.26 4.22 4.94
C SER A 67 5.97 4.89 3.61
N ARG A 68 6.94 5.60 3.02
CA ARG A 68 6.80 6.22 1.70
C ARG A 68 6.51 5.20 0.60
N ARG A 69 7.20 4.07 0.59
CA ARG A 69 7.00 3.04 -0.45
C ARG A 69 5.63 2.37 -0.35
N ILE A 70 5.12 2.16 0.86
CA ILE A 70 3.74 1.71 1.07
C ILE A 70 2.77 2.74 0.50
N HIS A 71 3.00 4.04 0.73
CA HIS A 71 2.18 5.10 0.16
C HIS A 71 2.25 5.15 -1.38
N ASP A 72 3.44 4.98 -1.97
CA ASP A 72 3.63 4.91 -3.42
C ASP A 72 2.86 3.72 -4.01
N LEU A 73 2.97 2.54 -3.40
CA LEU A 73 2.27 1.33 -3.83
C LEU A 73 0.75 1.51 -3.73
N ALA A 74 0.25 2.08 -2.63
CA ALA A 74 -1.17 2.37 -2.47
C ALA A 74 -1.66 3.37 -3.53
N SER A 75 -0.86 4.39 -3.83
CA SER A 75 -1.17 5.38 -4.86
C SER A 75 -1.21 4.76 -6.26
N TYR A 76 -0.27 3.88 -6.57
CA TYR A 76 -0.25 3.13 -7.84
C TYR A 76 -1.48 2.24 -7.99
N VAL A 77 -1.82 1.44 -6.97
CA VAL A 77 -3.02 0.59 -6.97
C VAL A 77 -4.29 1.44 -7.14
N LYS A 78 -4.38 2.57 -6.45
CA LYS A 78 -5.51 3.51 -6.59
C LYS A 78 -5.62 4.04 -8.02
N GLN A 79 -4.53 4.47 -8.63
CA GLN A 79 -4.53 4.97 -10.01
C GLN A 79 -4.95 3.90 -11.03
N GLU A 80 -4.49 2.68 -10.83
CA GLU A 80 -4.86 1.53 -11.67
C GLU A 80 -6.36 1.24 -11.56
N LEU A 81 -6.92 1.24 -10.34
CA LEU A 81 -8.36 1.10 -10.11
C LEU A 81 -9.14 2.21 -10.82
N VAL A 82 -8.77 3.48 -10.62
CA VAL A 82 -9.44 4.62 -11.28
C VAL A 82 -9.39 4.50 -12.81
N THR A 83 -8.26 4.09 -13.37
CA THR A 83 -8.09 3.88 -14.81
C THR A 83 -9.04 2.80 -15.35
N ARG A 84 -9.32 1.76 -14.57
CA ARG A 84 -10.30 0.72 -14.92
C ARG A 84 -11.73 1.26 -14.84
N LEU A 85 -12.08 1.96 -13.77
CA LEU A 85 -13.41 2.54 -13.56
C LEU A 85 -13.78 3.56 -14.65
N GLN A 86 -12.82 4.33 -15.15
CA GLN A 86 -13.04 5.26 -16.28
C GLN A 86 -13.49 4.56 -17.58
N LYS A 87 -13.24 3.25 -17.71
CA LYS A 87 -13.54 2.46 -18.91
C LYS A 87 -14.71 1.49 -18.72
N ALA A 88 -15.27 1.42 -17.52
CA ALA A 88 -16.27 0.44 -17.14
C ALA A 88 -17.52 1.12 -16.55
N ARG A 89 -18.66 0.43 -16.62
CA ARG A 89 -19.79 0.78 -15.76
C ARG A 89 -19.53 0.21 -14.38
N PHE A 90 -19.76 0.99 -13.34
CA PHE A 90 -19.56 0.57 -11.96
C PHE A 90 -20.72 1.01 -11.08
N VAL A 91 -20.82 0.39 -9.92
CA VAL A 91 -21.74 0.79 -8.85
C VAL A 91 -20.91 1.15 -7.62
N LEU A 92 -21.34 2.20 -6.92
CA LEU A 92 -20.78 2.59 -5.63
C LEU A 92 -21.65 2.01 -4.52
N GLN A 93 -21.01 1.36 -3.57
CA GLN A 93 -21.60 1.03 -2.27
C GLN A 93 -20.91 1.90 -1.23
N THR A 94 -21.71 2.66 -0.50
CA THR A 94 -21.24 3.53 0.58
C THR A 94 -21.68 2.93 1.90
N ASP A 95 -20.77 2.85 2.86
CA ASP A 95 -21.08 2.46 4.22
C ASP A 95 -20.47 3.45 5.20
N GLU A 96 -21.17 3.71 6.29
CA GLU A 96 -20.72 4.60 7.35
C GLU A 96 -20.53 3.80 8.62
N SER A 97 -19.31 3.86 9.17
CA SER A 97 -18.96 3.19 10.41
C SER A 97 -18.36 4.19 11.39
N THR A 98 -18.44 3.90 12.68
CA THR A 98 -17.80 4.70 13.72
C THR A 98 -16.55 3.97 14.19
N ASP A 99 -15.40 4.66 14.22
CA ASP A 99 -14.17 4.09 14.75
C ASP A 99 -14.18 4.00 16.29
N VAL A 100 -13.12 3.43 16.86
CA VAL A 100 -12.99 3.25 18.32
C VAL A 100 -12.91 4.58 19.11
N ALA A 101 -12.63 5.69 18.43
CA ALA A 101 -12.59 7.03 19.01
C ALA A 101 -13.91 7.81 18.82
N GLY A 102 -14.92 7.20 18.19
CA GLY A 102 -16.20 7.86 17.91
C GLY A 102 -16.20 8.68 16.61
N LEU A 103 -15.16 8.59 15.77
CA LEU A 103 -15.10 9.29 14.49
C LEU A 103 -15.85 8.52 13.41
N ALA A 104 -16.73 9.22 12.71
CA ALA A 104 -17.41 8.65 11.54
C ALA A 104 -16.42 8.46 10.39
N ILE A 105 -16.37 7.25 9.85
CA ILE A 105 -15.56 6.85 8.70
C ILE A 105 -16.50 6.46 7.56
N LEU A 106 -16.34 7.13 6.42
CA LEU A 106 -16.99 6.75 5.18
C LEU A 106 -16.14 5.74 4.43
N LEU A 107 -16.72 4.56 4.21
CA LEU A 107 -16.21 3.52 3.32
C LEU A 107 -16.94 3.59 1.99
N VAL A 108 -16.18 3.59 0.89
CA VAL A 108 -16.73 3.52 -0.47
C VAL A 108 -16.09 2.34 -1.18
N ILE A 109 -16.93 1.37 -1.54
CA ILE A 109 -16.57 0.18 -2.30
C ILE A 109 -17.12 0.35 -3.72
N VAL A 110 -16.33 -0.01 -4.72
CA VAL A 110 -16.72 -0.04 -6.12
C VAL A 110 -16.92 -1.49 -6.56
N ARG A 111 -18.00 -1.75 -7.29
CA ARG A 111 -18.20 -3.02 -7.99
C ARG A 111 -18.23 -2.78 -9.50
N TYR A 112 -17.39 -3.48 -10.25
CA TYR A 112 -17.21 -3.25 -11.69
C TYR A 112 -16.87 -4.55 -12.45
N PRO A 113 -17.26 -4.68 -13.74
CA PRO A 113 -16.83 -5.79 -14.56
C PRO A 113 -15.34 -5.62 -14.92
N TYR A 114 -14.56 -6.66 -14.70
CA TYR A 114 -13.16 -6.71 -15.08
C TYR A 114 -12.82 -8.12 -15.57
N GLU A 115 -12.19 -8.19 -16.74
CA GLU A 115 -11.96 -9.43 -17.46
C GLU A 115 -13.25 -10.26 -17.62
N ASN A 116 -13.32 -11.45 -17.01
CA ASN A 116 -14.45 -12.38 -17.10
C ASN A 116 -15.27 -12.43 -15.80
N SER A 117 -15.13 -11.43 -14.93
CA SER A 117 -15.56 -11.44 -13.53
C SER A 117 -16.12 -10.07 -13.12
N PHE A 118 -16.80 -10.02 -11.97
CA PHE A 118 -17.12 -8.77 -11.30
C PHE A 118 -16.20 -8.64 -10.09
N GLU A 119 -15.39 -7.59 -10.11
CA GLU A 119 -14.46 -7.29 -9.02
C GLU A 119 -15.06 -6.25 -8.08
N GLU A 120 -14.66 -6.33 -6.82
CA GLU A 120 -15.01 -5.40 -5.76
C GLU A 120 -13.74 -4.87 -5.09
N ASP A 121 -13.57 -3.56 -5.09
CA ASP A 121 -12.40 -2.90 -4.50
C ASP A 121 -12.81 -1.73 -3.60
N MET A 122 -11.99 -1.45 -2.59
CA MET A 122 -12.17 -0.25 -1.77
C MET A 122 -11.64 0.98 -2.52
N LEU A 123 -12.53 1.89 -2.87
CA LEU A 123 -12.19 3.15 -3.55
C LEU A 123 -11.66 4.19 -2.55
N MET A 124 -12.32 4.30 -1.39
CA MET A 124 -12.01 5.29 -0.37
C MET A 124 -12.36 4.76 1.02
N CYS A 125 -11.50 5.06 1.98
CA CYS A 125 -11.78 4.96 3.42
C CYS A 125 -11.29 6.27 4.03
N SER A 126 -12.22 7.09 4.53
CA SER A 126 -11.86 8.44 4.97
C SER A 126 -12.77 8.94 6.09
N PRO A 127 -12.23 9.72 7.03
CA PRO A 127 -13.04 10.32 8.08
C PRO A 127 -13.99 11.37 7.50
N LEU A 128 -15.18 11.44 8.09
CA LEU A 128 -16.13 12.52 7.92
C LEU A 128 -15.85 13.61 8.99
N PRO A 129 -15.85 14.89 8.60
CA PRO A 129 -15.40 15.97 9.47
C PRO A 129 -16.36 16.31 10.61
N THR A 130 -17.67 16.16 10.42
CA THR A 130 -18.67 16.60 11.41
C THR A 130 -19.84 15.64 11.57
N ASN A 131 -20.64 15.42 10.53
CA ASN A 131 -21.89 14.66 10.61
C ASN A 131 -21.97 13.59 9.53
N THR A 132 -22.89 12.65 9.69
CA THR A 132 -23.11 11.55 8.74
C THR A 132 -24.29 11.85 7.80
N THR A 133 -24.52 13.13 7.50
CA THR A 133 -25.61 13.54 6.62
C THR A 133 -25.32 13.11 5.18
N GLY A 134 -26.39 12.88 4.41
CA GLY A 134 -26.25 12.54 2.99
C GLY A 134 -25.49 13.61 2.20
N GLU A 135 -25.58 14.88 2.60
CA GLU A 135 -24.84 15.99 1.99
C GLU A 135 -23.33 15.87 2.24
N GLU A 136 -22.90 15.59 3.48
CA GLU A 136 -21.47 15.43 3.80
C GLU A 136 -20.88 14.20 3.09
N ILE A 137 -21.63 13.10 3.05
CA ILE A 137 -21.25 11.89 2.30
C ILE A 137 -21.11 12.20 0.81
N PHE A 138 -22.09 12.89 0.21
CA PHE A 138 -22.05 13.27 -1.20
C PHE A 138 -20.85 14.18 -1.50
N ASN A 139 -20.62 15.21 -0.69
CA ASN A 139 -19.50 16.13 -0.86
C ASN A 139 -18.14 15.42 -0.74
N LYS A 140 -18.04 14.43 0.16
CA LYS A 140 -16.83 13.62 0.31
C LYS A 140 -16.55 12.76 -0.92
N ILE A 141 -17.58 12.13 -1.49
CA ILE A 141 -17.47 11.35 -2.71
C ILE A 141 -17.16 12.24 -3.92
N ASN A 142 -17.79 13.42 -4.01
CA ASN A 142 -17.60 14.36 -5.13
C ASN A 142 -16.22 15.04 -5.12
N SER A 143 -15.52 15.04 -3.98
CA SER A 143 -14.16 15.59 -3.86
C SER A 143 -13.04 14.55 -4.01
N PHE A 144 -13.41 13.28 -4.23
CA PHE A 144 -12.47 12.20 -4.52
C PHE A 144 -11.92 12.30 -5.96
#